data_AF-A0A9E2LUB4-F1
#
_entry.id   AF-A0A9E2LUB4-F1
#
_cell.length_a   1.000
_cell.length_b   1.000
_cell.length_c   1.000
_cell.angle_alpha   90.00
_cell.angle_beta   90.00
_cell.angle_gamma   90.00
#
_symmetry.space_group_name_H-M   'P 1'
#
loop_
_entity.id
_entity.type
_entity.pdbx_description
1 polymer ?
#
loop_
_entity_poly.entity_id
_entity_poly.type
_entity_poly.pdbx_seq_one_letter_code
_entity_poly.pdbx_strand_id
1 'polypeptide(L)' 'MITGKLDFLPMQFLNTLDDQLEHNDRLHMIEERGQLHFLVDGREVPVNTLYYWYREALHDGRNRRPEFLPPVRKYG' A
#
# COMPACT_ATOMS: atom_id res chain seq x y z
N MET A 1 -10.82 15.15 -15.03
CA MET A 1 -11.16 14.23 -13.94
C MET A 1 -10.01 14.29 -12.96
N ILE A 2 -10.23 14.83 -11.76
CA ILE A 2 -9.21 14.93 -10.71
C ILE A 2 -9.47 13.76 -9.76
N THR A 3 -8.64 12.72 -9.83
CA THR A 3 -8.68 11.56 -8.94
C THR A 3 -7.96 11.92 -7.64
N GLY A 4 -8.58 12.84 -6.90
CA GLY A 4 -7.96 13.68 -5.86
C GLY A 4 -7.52 13.02 -4.55
N LYS A 5 -6.86 11.86 -4.59
CA LYS A 5 -6.09 11.33 -3.45
C LYS A 5 -4.75 10.71 -3.86
N LEU A 6 -4.62 10.19 -5.08
CA LEU A 6 -3.36 9.61 -5.57
C LEU A 6 -2.39 10.67 -6.12
N ASP A 7 -2.91 11.77 -6.67
CA ASP A 7 -2.11 12.84 -7.28
C ASP A 7 -1.14 13.54 -6.30
N PHE A 8 -1.41 13.47 -4.99
CA PHE A 8 -0.58 14.08 -3.94
C PHE A 8 0.40 13.10 -3.30
N LEU A 9 0.41 11.84 -3.73
CA LEU A 9 1.31 10.85 -3.17
C LEU A 9 2.68 10.91 -3.86
N PRO A 10 3.79 10.72 -3.14
CA PRO A 10 5.12 10.73 -3.75
C PRO A 10 5.23 9.64 -4.83
N MET A 11 5.83 9.97 -5.98
CA MET A 11 6.06 9.00 -7.07
C MET A 11 6.79 7.73 -6.60
N GLN A 12 7.69 7.86 -5.62
CA GLN A 12 8.40 6.73 -5.03
C GLN A 12 7.46 5.76 -4.31
N PHE A 13 6.44 6.29 -3.61
CA PHE A 13 5.40 5.47 -2.99
C PHE A 13 4.56 4.78 -4.05
N LEU A 14 4.13 5.51 -5.09
CA LEU A 14 3.32 4.92 -6.17
C LEU A 14 4.05 3.79 -6.89
N ASN A 15 5.33 3.96 -7.21
CA ASN A 15 6.16 2.90 -7.83
C ASN A 15 6.31 1.68 -6.90
N THR A 16 6.47 1.91 -5.59
CA THR A 16 6.56 0.82 -4.61
C THR A 16 5.22 0.10 -4.47
N LEU A 17 4.12 0.85 -4.48
CA LEU A 17 2.77 0.30 -4.40
C LEU A 17 2.46 -0.57 -5.63
N ASP A 18 2.83 -0.12 -6.82
CA ASP A 18 2.68 -0.85 -8.08
C ASP A 18 3.51 -2.16 -8.06
N ASP A 19 4.78 -2.10 -7.67
CA ASP A 19 5.65 -3.28 -7.50
C ASP A 19 5.06 -4.30 -6.51
N GLN A 20 4.51 -3.83 -5.39
CA GLN A 20 3.87 -4.70 -4.41
C GLN A 20 2.53 -5.26 -4.90
N LEU A 21 1.75 -4.52 -5.68
CA LEU A 21 0.52 -5.04 -6.28
C LEU A 21 0.79 -6.15 -7.30
N GLU A 22 1.93 -6.09 -7.99
CA GLU A 22 2.34 -7.11 -8.97
C GLU A 22 2.92 -8.36 -8.30
N HIS A 23 3.65 -8.21 -7.19
CA HIS A 23 4.45 -9.31 -6.61
C HIS A 23 4.01 -9.79 -5.22
N ASN A 24 3.05 -9.13 -4.57
CA ASN A 24 2.63 -9.46 -3.20
C ASN A 24 1.20 -10.01 -3.14
N ASP A 25 1.08 -11.32 -2.94
CA ASP A 25 -0.21 -12.03 -2.85
C ASP A 25 -1.12 -11.53 -1.72
N ARG A 26 -0.60 -10.74 -0.77
CA ARG A 26 -1.38 -10.18 0.33
C ARG A 26 -2.07 -8.88 -0.04
N LEU A 27 -1.59 -8.17 -1.06
CA LEU A 27 -2.07 -6.85 -1.44
C LEU A 27 -2.85 -6.96 -2.76
N HIS A 28 -4.10 -6.50 -2.72
CA HIS A 28 -4.93 -6.41 -3.91
C HIS A 28 -5.50 -5.00 -4.05
N MET A 29 -5.83 -4.63 -5.27
CA MET A 29 -6.56 -3.42 -5.59
C MET A 29 -7.81 -3.81 -6.37
N ILE A 30 -8.96 -3.30 -5.95
CA ILE A 30 -10.22 -3.43 -6.68
C ILE A 30 -10.75 -2.03 -7.00
N GLU A 31 -11.45 -1.91 -8.13
CA GLU A 31 -12.16 -0.70 -8.49
C GLU A 31 -13.66 -0.94 -8.35
N GLU A 32 -14.32 -0.19 -7.46
CA GLU A 32 -15.77 -0.23 -7.30
C GLU A 32 -16.35 1.16 -7.52
N ARG A 33 -17.27 1.28 -8.49
CA ARG A 33 -17.95 2.55 -8.81
C ARG A 33 -16.99 3.73 -9.08
N GLY A 34 -15.83 3.47 -9.69
CA GLY A 34 -14.81 4.48 -9.96
C GLY A 34 -13.97 4.89 -8.75
N GLN A 35 -14.06 4.14 -7.64
CA GLN A 35 -13.21 4.30 -6.47
C GLN A 35 -12.27 3.11 -6.34
N LEU A 36 -11.01 3.40 -6.02
CA LEU A 36 -10.00 2.38 -5.78
C LEU A 36 -10.02 1.97 -4.30
N HIS A 37 -10.17 0.68 -4.07
CA HIS A 37 -10.10 0.07 -2.75
C HIS A 37 -8.89 -0.85 -2.71
N PHE A 38 -8.08 -0.72 -1.67
CA PHE A 38 -6.93 -1.58 -1.45
C PHE A 38 -7.29 -2.60 -0.38
N LEU A 39 -6.95 -3.86 -0.62
CA LEU A 39 -7.14 -4.93 0.34
C LEU A 39 -5.79 -5.49 0.77
N VAL A 40 -5.59 -5.63 2.06
CA VAL A 40 -4.45 -6.34 2.64
C VAL A 40 -4.96 -7.54 3.41
N ASP A 41 -4.54 -8.74 3.02
CA ASP A 41 -5.04 -10.01 3.56
C ASP A 41 -6.58 -10.10 3.49
N GLY A 42 -7.17 -9.58 2.41
CA GLY A 42 -8.63 -9.55 2.20
C GLY A 42 -9.39 -8.50 3.01
N ARG A 43 -8.71 -7.63 3.75
CA ARG A 43 -9.33 -6.52 4.50
C ARG A 43 -9.07 -5.19 3.82
N GLU A 44 -10.12 -4.38 3.68
CA GLU A 44 -9.97 -3.05 3.10
C GLU A 44 -9.07 -2.15 3.96
N VAL A 45 -8.10 -1.52 3.30
CA VAL A 45 -7.14 -0.60 3.90
C VAL A 45 -7.15 0.70 3.09
N PRO A 46 -7.34 1.87 3.73
CA PRO A 46 -7.24 3.15 3.05
C PRO A 46 -5.82 3.38 2.49
N VAL A 47 -5.71 4.03 1.34
CA VAL A 47 -4.41 4.38 0.73
C VAL A 47 -3.50 5.18 1.68
N ASN A 48 -4.08 6.02 2.54
CA ASN A 48 -3.34 6.77 3.55
C ASN A 48 -2.65 5.86 4.57
N THR A 49 -3.25 4.72 4.90
CA THR A 49 -2.68 3.72 5.80
C THR A 49 -1.51 3.00 5.12
N LEU A 50 -1.64 2.66 3.84
CA LEU A 50 -0.53 2.12 3.04
C LEU A 50 0.65 3.11 3.00
N TYR A 51 0.36 4.39 2.76
CA TYR A 51 1.37 5.44 2.75
C TYR A 51 2.03 5.63 4.13
N TYR A 52 1.27 5.56 5.21
CA TYR A 52 1.80 5.60 6.57
C TYR A 52 2.81 4.46 6.81
N TRP A 53 2.43 3.22 6.48
CA TRP A 53 3.34 2.09 6.65
C TRP A 53 4.57 2.17 5.77
N TYR A 54 4.45 2.69 4.54
CA TYR A 54 5.59 2.98 3.69
C TYR A 54 6.57 3.94 4.36
N ARG A 55 6.06 5.02 4.98
CA ARG A 55 6.92 5.95 5.72
C ARG A 55 7.61 5.29 6.91
N GLU A 56 6.91 4.49 7.70
CA GLU A 56 7.49 3.74 8.82
C GLU A 56 8.62 2.82 8.34
N ALA A 57 8.41 2.10 7.23
CA ALA A 57 9.41 1.20 6.65
C ALA A 57 10.67 1.94 6.16
N LEU A 58 10.53 3.17 5.64
CA LEU A 58 11.67 4.01 5.28
C LEU A 58 12.46 4.49 6.51
N HIS A 59 11.78 4.80 7.61
CA HIS A 59 12.42 5.25 8.85
C HIS A 59 13.27 4.15 9.50
N ASP A 60 12.89 2.88 9.33
CA ASP A 60 13.60 1.75 9.93
C ASP A 60 14.94 1.43 9.23
N GLY A 61 15.25 2.07 8.10
CA GLY A 61 16.59 2.13 7.49
C GLY A 61 17.19 0.79 7.01
N ARG A 62 16.49 -0.34 7.19
CA ARG A 62 16.98 -1.70 6.89
C ARG A 62 16.51 -2.26 5.55
N ASN A 63 15.46 -1.69 4.94
CA ASN A 63 14.83 -2.27 3.77
C ASN A 63 15.13 -1.49 2.48
N ARG A 64 15.98 -2.08 1.62
CA ARG A 64 16.23 -1.59 0.24
C ARG A 64 15.04 -1.82 -0.70
N ARG A 65 14.10 -2.67 -0.31
CA ARG A 65 12.75 -2.82 -0.86
C ARG A 65 11.81 -2.82 0.33
N PRO A 66 11.09 -1.72 0.61
CA PRO A 66 10.21 -1.68 1.77
C PRO A 66 9.03 -2.60 1.50
N GLU A 67 9.11 -3.84 1.99
CA GLU A 67 7.91 -4.56 2.40
C GLU A 67 7.28 -3.73 3.51
N PHE A 68 6.41 -2.81 3.12
CA PHE A 68 5.77 -1.88 4.04
C PHE A 68 4.53 -2.49 4.67
N LEU A 69 4.00 -3.58 4.12
CA LEU A 69 2.87 -4.26 4.73
C LEU A 69 3.25 -4.78 6.12
N PRO A 70 2.41 -4.58 7.14
CA PRO A 70 2.69 -5.12 8.46
C PRO A 70 2.81 -6.65 8.39
N PRO A 71 3.62 -7.28 9.27
CA PRO A 71 3.72 -8.72 9.34
C PRO A 71 2.33 -9.31 9.59
N VAL A 72 2.07 -10.50 9.04
CA VAL A 72 0.85 -11.25 9.33
C VAL A 72 0.79 -11.43 10.85
N ARG A 73 -0.10 -10.71 11.53
CA ARG A 73 -0.38 -10.97 12.95
C ARG A 73 -1.04 -12.33 13.00
N LYS A 74 -0.24 -13.38 13.21
CA LYS A 74 -0.73 -14.66 13.73
C LYS A 74 -1.31 -14.33 15.10
N TYR A 75 -2.61 -14.07 15.15
CA TYR A 75 -3.34 -14.11 16.41
C TYR A 75 -3.19 -15.55 16.93
N GLY A 76 -2.46 -15.68 18.04
CA GLY A 76 -2.47 -16.88 18.88
C GLY A 76 -3.68 -16.89 19.78
#